data_AF-A0A099PDG7-F1
#
_entry.id   AF-A0A099PDG7-F1
#
_cell.length_a   1.000
_cell.length_b   1.000
_cell.length_c   1.000
_cell.angle_alpha   90.00
_cell.angle_beta   90.00
_cell.angle_gamma   90.00
#
_symmetry.space_group_name_H-M   'P 1'
#
loop_
_entity.id
_entity.type
_entity.pdbx_description
1 polymer ?
#
loop_
_entity_poly.entity_id
_entity_poly.type
_entity_poly.pdbx_seq_one_letter_code
_entity_poly.pdbx_strand_id
1 'polypeptide(L)'
;MNALNIPLHDPGRFAEKLQICFELQKSRSLICEQADSELGLCYSSRYISAVPKHLRTHIRRIYFAIRKGDSGRLTGALIDLFLVLRGKGRPLVNRVIDQAEPLLDKSTLSALRKFADTSDFRFIRSLPLQYSVLVNGSLSMSPQCFNPAQFEECA
;
A
#
# COMPACT_ATOMS: atom_id res chain seq x y z
N MET A 1 40.52 -9.02 -10.23
CA MET A 1 39.26 -9.62 -10.71
C MET A 1 38.58 -10.24 -9.49
N ASN A 2 37.70 -9.50 -8.82
CA ASN A 2 37.00 -10.00 -7.63
C ASN A 2 35.62 -10.48 -8.05
N ALA A 3 35.40 -11.79 -7.96
CA ALA A 3 34.11 -12.42 -8.18
C ALA A 3 33.10 -11.85 -7.17
N LEU A 4 31.99 -11.34 -7.70
CA LEU A 4 30.82 -10.92 -6.96
C LEU A 4 30.27 -12.13 -6.22
N ASN A 5 30.46 -12.16 -4.91
CA ASN A 5 29.87 -13.15 -4.01
C ASN A 5 28.37 -12.82 -3.87
N ILE A 6 27.58 -13.21 -4.87
CA ILE A 6 26.11 -13.12 -4.83
C ILE A 6 25.65 -14.22 -3.86
N PRO A 7 24.94 -13.91 -2.76
CA PRO A 7 24.49 -14.96 -1.86
C PRO A 7 23.57 -15.89 -2.62
N LEU A 8 23.95 -17.17 -2.67
CA LEU A 8 23.17 -18.26 -3.20
C LEU A 8 21.77 -18.21 -2.61
N HIS A 9 20.78 -18.17 -3.50
CA HIS A 9 19.37 -18.13 -3.21
C HIS A 9 18.99 -19.40 -2.43
N ASP A 10 18.84 -19.30 -1.10
CA ASP A 10 18.33 -20.39 -0.28
C ASP A 10 16.90 -20.75 -0.74
N PRO A 11 16.69 -21.93 -1.33
CA PRO A 11 15.38 -22.34 -1.83
C PRO A 11 14.36 -22.54 -0.70
N GLY A 12 14.81 -22.87 0.51
CA GLY A 12 13.94 -22.98 1.69
C GLY A 12 13.30 -21.63 2.02
N ARG A 13 14.11 -20.57 2.01
CA ARG A 13 13.66 -19.19 2.21
C ARG A 13 12.70 -18.70 1.12
N PHE A 14 12.76 -19.22 -0.10
CA PHE A 14 11.79 -18.89 -1.16
C PHE A 14 10.43 -19.54 -0.91
N ALA A 15 10.43 -20.84 -0.59
CA ALA A 15 9.21 -21.59 -0.31
C ALA A 15 8.45 -20.97 0.89
N GLU A 16 9.16 -20.58 1.94
CA GLU A 16 8.59 -19.86 3.08
C GLU A 16 7.93 -18.54 2.67
N LYS A 17 8.59 -17.74 1.84
CA LYS A 17 8.03 -16.49 1.31
C LYS A 17 6.73 -16.73 0.53
N LEU A 18 6.69 -17.78 -0.29
CA LEU A 18 5.49 -18.14 -1.04
C LEU A 18 4.37 -18.61 -0.10
N GLN A 19 4.68 -19.44 0.89
CA GLN A 19 3.71 -19.89 1.87
C GLN A 19 3.08 -18.70 2.62
N ILE A 20 3.90 -17.75 3.08
CA ILE A 20 3.41 -16.53 3.72
C ILE A 20 2.49 -15.74 2.79
N CYS A 21 2.82 -15.61 1.50
CA CYS A 21 1.95 -14.96 0.52
C CYS A 21 0.59 -15.66 0.41
N PHE A 22 0.56 -17.01 0.37
CA PHE A 22 -0.68 -17.77 0.35
C PHE A 22 -1.50 -17.59 1.62
N GLU A 23 -0.87 -17.58 2.79
CA GLU A 23 -1.56 -17.32 4.06
C GLU A 23 -2.13 -15.91 4.12
N LEU A 24 -1.39 -14.91 3.65
CA LEU A 24 -1.91 -13.54 3.51
C LEU A 24 -3.12 -13.49 2.58
N GLN A 25 -3.12 -14.26 1.48
CA GLN A 25 -4.24 -14.31 0.56
C GLN A 25 -5.47 -15.00 1.17
N LYS A 26 -5.29 -16.16 1.83
CA LYS A 26 -6.38 -16.95 2.41
C LYS A 26 -6.97 -16.31 3.66
N SER A 27 -6.14 -15.67 4.47
CA SER A 27 -6.58 -15.09 5.74
C SER A 27 -7.69 -14.06 5.53
N ARG A 28 -8.72 -14.11 6.37
CA ARG A 28 -9.74 -13.07 6.44
C ARG A 28 -9.41 -11.98 7.46
N SER A 29 -8.40 -12.21 8.30
CA SER A 29 -7.98 -11.26 9.35
C SER A 29 -7.31 -10.03 8.75
N LEU A 30 -7.60 -8.85 9.29
CA LEU A 30 -6.88 -7.61 8.96
C LEU A 30 -5.47 -7.61 9.55
N ILE A 31 -5.30 -8.31 10.67
CA ILE A 31 -4.06 -8.36 11.46
C ILE A 31 -3.40 -9.70 11.18
N CYS A 32 -2.20 -9.66 10.63
CA CYS A 32 -1.35 -10.83 10.41
C CYS A 32 -0.13 -10.73 11.32
N GLU A 33 -0.31 -11.07 12.60
CA GLU A 33 0.72 -10.88 13.64
C GLU A 33 2.00 -11.66 13.34
N GLN A 34 1.87 -12.88 12.83
CA GLN A 34 3.00 -13.77 12.55
C GLN A 34 3.66 -13.53 11.19
N ALA A 35 3.08 -12.66 10.34
CA ALA A 35 3.64 -12.42 9.01
C ALA A 35 4.83 -11.44 9.08
N ASP A 36 5.88 -11.76 8.34
CA ASP A 36 7.01 -10.87 8.10
C ASP A 36 6.50 -9.56 7.46
N SER A 37 6.85 -8.42 8.07
CA SER A 37 6.31 -7.12 7.66
C SER A 37 6.85 -6.66 6.31
N GLU A 38 8.08 -7.03 5.93
CA GLU A 38 8.65 -6.68 4.64
C GLU A 38 7.96 -7.44 3.51
N LEU A 39 7.77 -8.75 3.69
CA LEU A 39 7.01 -9.58 2.75
C LEU A 39 5.56 -9.12 2.66
N GLY A 40 4.94 -8.79 3.78
CA GLY A 40 3.59 -8.24 3.84
C GLY A 40 3.45 -6.95 3.05
N LEU A 41 4.42 -6.03 3.16
CA LEU A 41 4.47 -4.78 2.39
C LEU A 41 4.64 -5.04 0.90
N CYS A 42 5.58 -5.91 0.51
CA CYS A 42 5.83 -6.26 -0.89
C CYS A 42 4.61 -6.92 -1.55
N TYR A 43 4.05 -7.95 -0.90
CA TYR A 43 2.85 -8.64 -1.36
C TYR A 43 1.68 -7.66 -1.51
N SER A 44 1.39 -6.88 -0.47
CA SER A 44 0.24 -5.97 -0.46
C SER A 44 0.39 -4.88 -1.52
N SER A 45 1.60 -4.36 -1.73
CA SER A 45 1.86 -3.37 -2.78
C SER A 45 1.60 -3.96 -4.18
N ARG A 46 2.14 -5.15 -4.46
CA ARG A 46 1.93 -5.84 -5.74
C ARG A 46 0.45 -6.19 -5.98
N TYR A 47 -0.24 -6.64 -4.94
CA TYR A 47 -1.66 -6.96 -5.02
C TYR A 47 -2.51 -5.70 -5.26
N ILE A 48 -2.19 -4.57 -4.61
CA ILE A 48 -2.88 -3.29 -4.85
C ILE A 48 -2.67 -2.79 -6.28
N SER A 49 -1.47 -2.98 -6.86
CA SER A 49 -1.23 -2.64 -8.27
C SER A 49 -2.19 -3.38 -9.21
N ALA A 50 -2.48 -4.66 -8.91
CA ALA A 50 -3.36 -5.49 -9.74
C ALA A 50 -4.86 -5.29 -9.41
N VAL A 51 -5.19 -5.10 -8.12
CA VAL A 51 -6.57 -5.04 -7.61
C VAL A 51 -6.74 -3.82 -6.69
N PRO A 52 -6.76 -2.60 -7.26
CA PRO A 52 -6.66 -1.36 -6.49
C PRO A 52 -7.85 -1.14 -5.56
N LYS A 53 -9.03 -1.69 -5.85
CA LYS A 53 -10.25 -1.51 -5.04
C LYS A 53 -10.33 -2.46 -3.84
N HIS A 54 -9.35 -3.35 -3.62
CA HIS A 54 -9.39 -4.33 -2.54
C HIS A 54 -9.01 -3.72 -1.17
N LEU A 55 -10.02 -3.16 -0.49
CA LEU A 55 -9.85 -2.39 0.76
C LEU A 55 -9.07 -3.13 1.85
N ARG A 56 -9.30 -4.44 2.03
CA ARG A 56 -8.59 -5.24 3.05
C ARG A 56 -7.08 -5.22 2.85
N THR A 57 -6.61 -5.23 1.61
CA THR A 57 -5.17 -5.21 1.31
C THR A 57 -4.54 -3.86 1.65
N HIS A 58 -5.26 -2.75 1.42
CA HIS A 58 -4.81 -1.42 1.85
C HIS A 58 -4.61 -1.34 3.36
N ILE A 59 -5.59 -1.82 4.14
CA ILE A 59 -5.49 -1.82 5.60
C ILE A 59 -4.33 -2.69 6.09
N ARG A 60 -4.15 -3.88 5.51
CA ARG A 60 -2.99 -4.74 5.83
C ARG A 60 -1.66 -4.06 5.51
N ARG A 61 -1.57 -3.38 4.37
CA ARG A 61 -0.37 -2.66 3.97
C ARG A 61 -0.02 -1.56 4.97
N ILE A 62 -1.02 -0.82 5.43
CA ILE A 62 -0.86 0.20 6.47
C ILE A 62 -0.39 -0.44 7.78
N TYR A 63 -1.02 -1.54 8.20
CA TYR A 63 -0.61 -2.28 9.39
C TYR A 63 0.86 -2.74 9.32
N PHE A 64 1.31 -3.29 8.19
CA PHE A 64 2.71 -3.69 8.04
C PHE A 64 3.67 -2.50 8.03
N ALA A 65 3.27 -1.35 7.46
CA ALA A 65 4.08 -0.14 7.50
C ALA A 65 4.23 0.41 8.93
N ILE A 66 3.14 0.41 9.71
CA ILE A 66 3.14 0.79 11.12
C ILE A 66 4.05 -0.14 11.92
N ARG A 67 3.91 -1.47 11.76
CA ARG A 67 4.77 -2.45 12.46
C ARG A 67 6.25 -2.29 12.13
N LYS A 68 6.57 -1.89 10.90
CA LYS A 68 7.95 -1.66 10.48
C LYS A 68 8.50 -0.33 10.98
N GLY A 69 7.65 0.60 11.42
CA GLY A 69 8.03 1.96 11.77
C GLY A 69 8.47 2.80 10.57
N ASP A 70 8.06 2.42 9.35
CA ASP A 70 8.49 3.08 8.12
C ASP A 70 7.48 4.17 7.72
N SER A 71 7.79 5.41 8.09
CA SER A 71 6.94 6.59 7.85
C SER A 71 6.73 6.87 6.36
N GLY A 72 7.72 6.59 5.50
CA GLY A 72 7.62 6.78 4.06
C GLY A 72 6.64 5.80 3.43
N ARG A 73 6.80 4.51 3.74
CA ARG A 73 5.87 3.47 3.27
C ARG A 73 4.47 3.62 3.85
N LEU A 74 4.36 4.08 5.09
CA LEU A 74 3.09 4.41 5.73
C LEU A 74 2.38 5.54 4.98
N THR A 75 3.09 6.62 4.67
CA THR A 75 2.56 7.77 3.92
C THR A 75 2.02 7.32 2.55
N GLY A 76 2.80 6.55 1.80
CA GLY A 76 2.36 6.02 0.51
C GLY A 76 1.12 5.12 0.60
N ALA A 77 1.05 4.26 1.63
CA ALA A 77 -0.09 3.38 1.85
C ALA A 77 -1.38 4.13 2.23
N LEU A 78 -1.27 5.21 3.01
CA LEU A 78 -2.40 6.07 3.36
C LEU A 78 -2.94 6.81 2.13
N ILE A 79 -2.06 7.36 1.30
CA ILE A 79 -2.44 8.03 0.04
C ILE A 79 -3.23 7.06 -0.85
N ASP A 80 -2.72 5.83 -1.05
CA ASP A 80 -3.37 4.82 -1.88
C ASP A 80 -4.78 4.46 -1.35
N LEU A 81 -4.93 4.32 -0.02
CA LEU A 81 -6.23 4.08 0.60
C LEU A 81 -7.20 5.25 0.34
N PHE A 82 -6.76 6.49 0.57
CA PHE A 82 -7.63 7.66 0.42
C PHE A 82 -8.06 7.89 -1.03
N LEU A 83 -7.19 7.58 -1.99
CA LEU A 83 -7.51 7.58 -3.42
C LEU A 83 -8.64 6.59 -3.77
N VAL A 84 -8.64 5.41 -3.14
CA VAL A 84 -9.67 4.38 -3.36
C VAL A 84 -10.98 4.76 -2.68
N LEU A 85 -10.91 5.36 -1.49
CA LEU A 85 -12.08 5.77 -0.73
C LEU A 85 -12.77 7.02 -1.32
N ARG A 86 -12.03 7.91 -1.99
CA ARG A 86 -12.56 9.15 -2.61
C ARG A 86 -13.47 9.95 -1.66
N GLY A 87 -12.99 10.21 -0.46
CA GLY A 87 -13.74 10.92 0.59
C GLY A 87 -14.83 10.11 1.32
N LYS A 88 -15.05 8.85 0.96
CA LYS A 88 -15.98 7.95 1.66
C LYS A 88 -15.32 7.31 2.89
N GLY A 89 -16.12 6.79 3.81
CA GLY A 89 -15.61 5.99 4.94
C GLY A 89 -14.85 6.82 5.99
N ARG A 90 -15.30 8.05 6.27
CA ARG A 90 -14.68 8.95 7.27
C ARG A 90 -14.33 8.29 8.61
N PRO A 91 -15.16 7.42 9.22
CA PRO A 91 -14.79 6.74 10.47
C PRO A 91 -13.55 5.84 10.32
N LEU A 92 -13.39 5.17 9.18
CA LEU A 92 -12.22 4.35 8.89
C LEU A 92 -10.99 5.23 8.67
N VAL A 93 -11.12 6.28 7.85
CA VAL A 93 -10.05 7.26 7.59
C VAL A 93 -9.51 7.82 8.90
N ASN A 94 -10.38 8.34 9.76
CA ASN A 94 -9.98 8.94 11.04
C ASN A 94 -9.23 7.92 11.91
N ARG A 95 -9.80 6.72 12.09
CA ARG A 95 -9.16 5.66 12.88
C ARG A 95 -7.77 5.33 12.37
N VAL A 96 -7.61 5.21 11.05
CA VAL A 96 -6.34 4.84 10.43
C VAL A 96 -5.32 5.98 10.55
N ILE A 97 -5.73 7.23 10.42
CA ILE A 97 -4.85 8.39 10.65
C ILE A 97 -4.42 8.45 12.11
N ASP A 98 -5.33 8.26 13.06
CA ASP A 98 -5.02 8.31 14.50
C ASP A 98 -4.04 7.18 14.90
N GLN A 99 -4.15 6.01 14.28
CA GLN A 99 -3.17 4.91 14.45
C GLN A 99 -1.80 5.22 13.82
N ALA A 100 -1.78 6.00 12.73
CA ALA A 100 -0.57 6.37 12.02
C ALA A 100 0.15 7.59 12.65
N GLU A 101 -0.58 8.43 13.39
CA GLU A 101 -0.10 9.69 13.95
C GLU A 101 1.23 9.60 14.70
N PRO A 102 1.51 8.58 15.54
CA PRO A 102 2.78 8.48 16.26
C PRO A 102 4.02 8.32 15.35
N LEU A 103 3.84 7.94 14.09
CA LEU A 103 4.93 7.68 13.14
C LEU A 103 5.08 8.77 12.07
N LEU A 104 4.22 9.79 12.09
CA LEU A 104 4.17 10.83 11.07
C LEU A 104 4.50 12.20 11.68
N ASP A 105 5.25 13.01 10.96
CA ASP A 105 5.44 14.40 11.36
C ASP A 105 4.14 15.21 11.16
N LYS A 106 4.02 16.33 11.89
CA LYS A 106 2.82 17.16 11.89
C LYS A 106 2.45 17.70 10.50
N SER A 107 3.44 17.97 9.65
CA SER A 107 3.21 18.51 8.31
C SER A 107 2.59 17.44 7.39
N THR A 108 3.14 16.22 7.43
CA THR A 108 2.60 15.06 6.72
C THR A 108 1.19 14.72 7.21
N LEU A 109 0.95 14.71 8.52
CA LEU A 109 -0.38 14.46 9.09
C LEU A 109 -1.41 15.49 8.61
N SER A 110 -1.06 16.78 8.65
CA SER A 110 -1.94 17.87 8.19
C SER A 110 -2.28 17.74 6.71
N ALA A 111 -1.29 17.46 5.88
CA ALA A 111 -1.46 17.22 4.45
C ALA A 111 -2.38 16.03 4.16
N LEU A 112 -2.17 14.90 4.85
CA LEU A 112 -2.99 13.70 4.70
C LEU A 112 -4.44 13.91 5.13
N ARG A 113 -4.69 14.61 6.25
CA ARG A 113 -6.05 14.95 6.69
C ARG A 113 -6.78 15.81 5.65
N LYS A 114 -6.14 16.89 5.17
CA LYS A 114 -6.69 17.75 4.11
C LYS A 114 -6.97 16.96 2.83
N PHE A 115 -6.06 16.09 2.43
CA PHE A 115 -6.24 15.24 1.25
C PHE A 115 -7.41 14.25 1.44
N ALA A 116 -7.54 13.62 2.60
CA ALA A 116 -8.61 12.68 2.86
C ALA A 116 -10.00 13.34 2.82
N ASP A 117 -10.09 14.60 3.27
CA ASP A 117 -11.34 15.37 3.27
C ASP A 117 -11.72 15.93 1.89
N THR A 118 -10.73 16.36 1.11
CA THR A 118 -10.95 17.12 -0.15
C THR A 118 -10.70 16.30 -1.41
N SER A 119 -9.94 15.21 -1.32
CA SER A 119 -9.35 14.49 -2.46
C SER A 119 -8.49 15.39 -3.38
N ASP A 120 -7.99 16.53 -2.89
CA ASP A 120 -7.20 17.47 -3.66
C ASP A 120 -5.71 17.12 -3.63
N PHE A 121 -5.19 16.71 -4.78
CA PHE A 121 -3.80 16.28 -4.98
C PHE A 121 -2.75 17.34 -4.62
N ARG A 122 -3.12 18.63 -4.57
CA ARG A 122 -2.19 19.70 -4.17
C ARG A 122 -1.65 19.49 -2.75
N PHE A 123 -2.43 18.87 -1.87
CA PHE A 123 -2.00 18.63 -0.49
C PHE A 123 -0.98 17.51 -0.34
N ILE A 124 -0.87 16.59 -1.30
CA ILE A 124 0.07 15.46 -1.21
C ILE A 124 1.31 15.62 -2.11
N ARG A 125 1.40 16.70 -2.89
CA ARG A 125 2.47 16.91 -3.87
C ARG A 125 3.88 16.95 -3.25
N SER A 126 3.99 17.43 -2.01
CA SER A 126 5.26 17.51 -1.27
C SER A 126 5.57 16.28 -0.43
N LEU A 127 4.68 15.29 -0.39
CA LEU A 127 4.87 14.07 0.40
C LEU A 127 5.75 13.05 -0.35
N PRO A 128 6.36 12.06 0.34
CA PRO A 128 7.13 11.00 -0.29
C PRO A 128 6.23 10.05 -1.10
N LEU A 129 6.00 10.39 -2.37
CA LEU A 129 5.14 9.63 -3.28
C LEU A 129 5.79 8.34 -3.81
N GLN A 130 7.10 8.13 -3.65
CA GLN A 130 7.78 6.93 -4.18
C GLN A 130 7.24 5.60 -3.62
N TYR A 131 6.50 5.65 -2.50
CA TYR A 131 5.87 4.48 -1.91
C TYR A 131 4.37 4.40 -2.17
N SER A 132 3.74 5.36 -2.86
CA SER A 132 2.36 5.22 -3.31
C SER A 132 2.32 4.40 -4.59
N VAL A 133 1.64 3.25 -4.53
CA VAL A 133 1.50 2.34 -5.68
C VAL A 133 0.60 2.95 -6.73
N LEU A 134 -0.49 3.60 -6.31
CA LEU A 134 -1.50 4.11 -7.24
C LEU A 134 -1.08 5.44 -7.86
N VAL A 135 -0.35 6.30 -7.14
CA VAL A 135 0.24 7.51 -7.72
C VAL A 135 1.34 7.14 -8.71
N ASN A 136 2.23 6.21 -8.38
CA ASN A 136 3.29 5.81 -9.30
C ASN A 136 2.76 5.04 -10.52
N GLY A 137 1.75 4.17 -10.32
CA GLY A 137 1.11 3.44 -11.42
C GLY A 137 0.18 4.30 -12.30
N SER A 138 -0.34 5.41 -11.78
CA SER A 138 -1.08 6.38 -12.60
C SER A 138 -0.16 7.30 -13.42
N LEU A 139 1.08 7.50 -12.96
CA LEU A 139 2.13 8.20 -13.73
C LEU A 139 2.81 7.31 -14.77
N SER A 140 2.68 5.98 -14.69
CA SER A 140 3.11 5.04 -15.75
C SER A 140 2.06 4.86 -16.86
N MET A 141 1.23 5.87 -17.10
CA MET A 141 0.37 5.94 -18.27
C MET A 141 1.17 6.45 -19.48
N SER A 142 1.97 5.56 -20.07
CA SER A 142 1.97 5.51 -21.53
C SER A 142 0.55 5.08 -21.95
N PRO A 143 -0.10 5.82 -22.87
CA PRO A 143 -1.51 5.62 -23.16
C PRO A 143 -1.68 4.36 -24.00
N GLN A 144 -1.97 3.21 -23.39
CA GLN A 144 -2.46 2.05 -24.14
C GLN A 144 -3.14 0.92 -23.34
N CYS A 145 -3.11 0.87 -22.00
CA CYS A 145 -3.56 -0.36 -21.31
C CYS A 145 -4.67 -0.20 -20.25
N PHE A 146 -5.33 0.95 -20.13
CA PHE A 146 -6.53 1.04 -19.27
C PHE A 146 -7.72 1.52 -20.09
N ASN A 147 -8.42 0.57 -20.73
CA ASN A 147 -9.74 0.83 -21.29
C ASN A 147 -10.80 0.39 -20.26
N PRO A 148 -11.42 1.34 -19.51
CA PRO A 148 -12.46 1.02 -18.53
C PRO A 148 -13.74 0.43 -19.16
N ALA A 149 -13.88 0.47 -20.49
CA ALA A 149 -15.02 -0.12 -21.20
C ALA A 149 -15.04 -1.66 -21.22
N GLN A 150 -13.99 -2.34 -20.75
CA GLN A 150 -13.93 -3.82 -20.77
C GLN A 150 -14.56 -4.50 -19.54
N PHE A 151 -15.14 -3.75 -18.60
CA PHE A 151 -15.72 -4.30 -17.37
C PHE A 151 -17.20 -3.99 -17.16
N GLU A 152 -17.90 -3.44 -18.16
CA GLU A 152 -19.35 -3.18 -18.07
C GLU A 152 -20.24 -4.12 -18.90
N GLU A 153 -19.69 -5.11 -19.60
CA GLU A 153 -20.49 -6.17 -20.26
C GLU A 153 -20.26 -7.53 -19.62
N CYS A 154 -20.84 -7.73 -18.44
CA CYS A 154 -21.21 -9.04 -17.89
C CYS A 154 -22.38 -8.82 -16.91
N ALA A 155 -23.54 -8.53 -17.50
CA ALA A 155 -24.86 -8.73 -16.90
C ALA A 155 -25.60 -9.77 -17.75
#